data_AF-A0A8T3NJD6-F1
#
_entry.id   AF-A0A8T3NJD6-F1
#
_cell.length_a   1.000
_cell.length_b   1.000
_cell.length_c   1.000
_cell.angle_alpha   90.00
_cell.angle_beta   90.00
_cell.angle_gamma   90.00
#
_symmetry.space_group_name_H-M   'P 1'
#
loop_
_entity.id
_entity.type
_entity.pdbx_description
1 polymer ?
#
loop_
_entity_poly.entity_id
_entity_poly.type
_entity_poly.pdbx_seq_one_letter_code
_entity_poly.pdbx_strand_id
1 'polypeptide(L)'
;MGFNLQATETARSDLTGLRWQGQVLKASDRLRPDRRHFLKHVVVDQEWPVSTNLQGYVDSIRAVILDPSAGVFTNQYLGASSLGIVRESRALRGPGGRDWVLVQYRLGWGHWVTAYQPDKGLDELLEPQWGDVRWLRRPNSNSEP
;
A
#
# COMPACT_ATOMS: atom_id res chain seq x y z
N MET A 1 -8.61 -12.51 -2.43
CA MET A 1 -7.22 -12.50 -1.89
C MET A 1 -6.99 -11.19 -1.14
N GLY A 2 -6.01 -11.14 -0.24
CA GLY A 2 -5.79 -10.03 0.70
C GLY A 2 -4.42 -10.09 1.39
N PHE A 3 -4.22 -9.30 2.45
CA PHE A 3 -3.12 -9.52 3.40
C PHE A 3 -3.20 -10.90 4.06
N ASN A 4 -2.06 -11.45 4.48
CA ASN A 4 -2.04 -12.67 5.29
C ASN A 4 -2.46 -12.35 6.73
N LEU A 5 -3.69 -12.73 7.09
CA LEU A 5 -4.26 -12.45 8.42
C LEU A 5 -3.70 -13.34 9.54
N GLN A 6 -2.98 -14.41 9.19
CA GLN A 6 -2.31 -15.30 10.15
C GLN A 6 -0.86 -14.86 10.42
N ALA A 7 -0.31 -13.98 9.58
CA ALA A 7 1.01 -13.40 9.81
C ALA A 7 0.95 -12.30 10.87
N THR A 8 2.12 -11.98 11.42
CA THR A 8 2.29 -10.81 12.28
C THR A 8 3.53 -10.03 11.86
N GLU A 9 3.52 -8.74 12.13
CA GLU A 9 4.60 -7.82 11.91
C GLU A 9 4.83 -6.97 13.15
N THR A 10 6.07 -6.50 13.35
CA THR A 10 6.34 -5.51 14.38
C THR A 10 5.74 -4.17 13.98
N ALA A 11 5.17 -3.47 14.96
CA ALA A 11 4.66 -2.11 14.82
C ALA A 11 5.79 -1.14 14.43
N ARG A 12 7.01 -1.36 14.93
CA ARG A 12 8.22 -0.54 14.72
C ARG A 12 8.06 0.89 15.26
N SER A 13 9.10 1.70 15.06
CA SER A 13 9.19 3.06 15.60
C SER A 13 8.15 4.01 15.04
N ASP A 14 7.70 3.79 13.80
CA ASP A 14 6.70 4.62 13.11
C ASP A 14 5.30 4.56 13.75
N LEU A 15 5.00 3.49 14.49
CA LEU A 15 3.71 3.34 15.20
C LEU A 15 3.83 3.48 16.72
N THR A 16 5.02 3.75 17.25
CA THR A 16 5.24 3.80 18.70
C THR A 16 4.55 5.02 19.31
N GLY A 17 3.82 4.83 20.41
CA GLY A 17 3.07 5.89 21.10
C GLY A 17 1.67 6.12 20.54
N LEU A 18 1.32 5.52 19.39
CA LEU A 18 -0.03 5.61 18.84
C LEU A 18 -1.02 4.84 19.73
N ARG A 19 -2.16 5.46 20.03
CA ARG A 19 -3.25 4.79 20.75
C ARG A 19 -4.16 4.06 19.77
N TRP A 20 -4.27 2.75 19.90
CA TRP A 20 -5.12 1.89 19.08
C TRP A 20 -5.92 0.93 19.95
N GLN A 21 -7.25 0.90 19.77
CA GLN A 21 -8.18 0.04 20.56
C GLN A 21 -7.96 0.16 22.09
N GLY A 22 -7.71 1.39 22.56
CA GLY A 22 -7.48 1.68 23.98
C GLY A 22 -6.06 1.44 24.48
N GLN A 23 -5.19 0.79 23.69
CA GLN A 23 -3.80 0.49 24.05
C GLN A 23 -2.83 1.46 23.38
N VAL A 24 -1.73 1.80 24.06
CA VAL A 24 -0.62 2.55 23.45
C VAL A 24 0.37 1.56 22.87
N LEU A 25 0.64 1.67 21.57
CA LEU A 25 1.51 0.74 20.86
C LEU A 25 2.98 0.97 21.19
N LYS A 26 3.71 -0.14 21.36
CA LYS A 26 5.17 -0.20 21.49
C LYS A 26 5.79 -0.71 20.20
N ALA A 27 7.06 -0.34 19.93
CA ALA A 27 7.78 -0.78 18.73
C ALA A 27 7.82 -2.31 18.54
N SER A 28 7.84 -3.05 19.65
CA SER A 28 7.88 -4.52 19.69
C SER A 28 6.53 -5.19 19.47
N ASP A 29 5.42 -4.45 19.53
CA ASP A 29 4.08 -5.04 19.46
C ASP A 29 3.87 -5.72 18.11
N ARG A 30 3.21 -6.89 18.16
CA ARG A 30 2.95 -7.72 16.99
C ARG A 30 1.54 -7.47 16.49
N LEU A 31 1.44 -6.89 15.30
CA LEU A 31 0.19 -6.54 14.65
C LEU A 31 -0.02 -7.41 13.43
N ARG A 32 -1.29 -7.66 13.07
CA ARG A 32 -1.60 -8.19 11.75
C ARG A 32 -1.17 -7.20 10.67
N PRO A 33 -0.69 -7.66 9.49
CA PRO A 33 -0.23 -6.78 8.42
C PRO A 33 -1.25 -5.74 8.01
N ASP A 34 -2.51 -6.13 7.82
CA ASP A 34 -3.59 -5.21 7.44
C ASP A 34 -3.76 -4.04 8.44
N ARG A 35 -3.69 -4.34 9.73
CA ARG A 35 -3.77 -3.33 10.80
C ARG A 35 -2.54 -2.44 10.81
N ARG A 36 -1.35 -3.03 10.71
CA ARG A 36 -0.10 -2.26 10.73
C ARG A 36 -0.06 -1.28 9.56
N HIS A 37 -0.36 -1.73 8.35
CA HIS A 37 -0.38 -0.89 7.16
C HIS A 37 -1.50 0.16 7.22
N PHE A 38 -2.68 -0.19 7.72
CA PHE A 38 -3.73 0.80 7.97
C PHE A 38 -3.27 1.90 8.93
N LEU A 39 -2.71 1.52 10.07
CA LEU A 39 -2.25 2.48 11.07
C LEU A 39 -1.15 3.39 10.51
N LYS A 40 -0.21 2.83 9.76
CA LYS A 40 0.84 3.59 9.10
C LYS A 40 0.26 4.56 8.07
N HIS A 41 -0.33 4.02 7.01
CA HIS A 41 -0.67 4.81 5.83
C HIS A 41 -1.92 5.67 6.00
N VAL A 42 -2.93 5.19 6.75
CA VAL A 42 -4.19 5.93 6.92
C VAL A 42 -4.15 6.85 8.14
N VAL A 43 -3.63 6.37 9.28
CA VAL A 43 -3.71 7.12 10.55
C VAL A 43 -2.51 8.05 10.73
N VAL A 44 -1.29 7.55 10.54
CA VAL A 44 -0.06 8.34 10.75
C VAL A 44 0.25 9.21 9.54
N ASP A 45 0.37 8.59 8.36
CA ASP A 45 0.80 9.28 7.14
C ASP A 45 -0.35 10.01 6.43
N GLN A 46 -1.61 9.77 6.85
CA GLN A 46 -2.81 10.43 6.33
C GLN A 46 -2.96 10.34 4.81
N GLU A 47 -2.46 9.24 4.21
CA GLU A 47 -2.48 9.03 2.77
C GLU A 47 -3.91 8.84 2.25
N TRP A 48 -4.82 8.30 3.06
CA TRP A 48 -6.25 8.12 2.76
C TRP A 48 -7.14 9.19 3.43
N PRO A 49 -8.39 9.39 2.96
CA PRO A 49 -9.33 10.30 3.61
C PRO A 49 -9.52 9.96 5.09
N VAL A 50 -9.66 10.98 5.94
CA VAL A 50 -9.75 10.86 7.40
C VAL A 50 -10.89 9.93 7.86
N SER A 51 -11.96 9.81 7.07
CA SER A 51 -13.09 8.91 7.35
C SER A 51 -12.81 7.43 7.03
N THR A 52 -11.65 7.10 6.47
CA THR A 52 -11.30 5.73 6.09
C THR A 52 -11.04 4.87 7.32
N ASN A 53 -11.87 3.86 7.54
CA ASN A 53 -11.63 2.83 8.54
C ASN A 53 -10.85 1.64 7.96
N LEU A 54 -10.46 0.68 8.80
CA LEU A 54 -9.67 -0.49 8.38
C LEU A 54 -10.33 -1.28 7.24
N GLN A 55 -11.65 -1.46 7.28
CA GLN A 55 -12.38 -2.18 6.25
C GLN A 55 -12.38 -1.39 4.93
N GLY A 56 -12.67 -0.08 5.00
CA GLY A 56 -12.63 0.82 3.84
C GLY A 56 -11.25 0.91 3.20
N TYR A 57 -10.18 0.88 4.00
CA TYR A 57 -8.81 0.77 3.51
C TYR A 57 -8.62 -0.52 2.70
N VAL A 58 -8.95 -1.68 3.28
CA VAL A 58 -8.82 -2.98 2.60
C VAL A 58 -9.68 -3.04 1.33
N ASP A 59 -10.90 -2.51 1.35
CA ASP A 59 -11.79 -2.48 0.19
C ASP A 59 -11.28 -1.54 -0.91
N SER A 60 -10.67 -0.41 -0.54
CA SER A 60 -10.04 0.50 -1.51
C SER A 60 -8.86 -0.15 -2.24
N ILE A 61 -8.08 -0.99 -1.55
CA ILE A 61 -7.01 -1.78 -2.17
C ILE A 61 -7.59 -2.76 -3.20
N ARG A 62 -8.69 -3.45 -2.85
CA ARG A 62 -9.40 -4.34 -3.80
C ARG A 62 -9.87 -3.56 -5.02
N ALA A 63 -10.43 -2.36 -4.81
CA ALA A 63 -10.88 -1.51 -5.89
C ALA A 63 -9.72 -1.13 -6.82
N VAL A 64 -8.54 -0.76 -6.29
CA VAL A 64 -7.34 -0.49 -7.09
C VAL A 64 -6.90 -1.71 -7.91
N ILE A 65 -6.91 -2.90 -7.31
CA ILE A 65 -6.54 -4.15 -7.99
C ILE A 65 -7.49 -4.47 -9.15
N LEU A 66 -8.78 -4.26 -8.94
CA LEU A 66 -9.83 -4.56 -9.91
C LEU A 66 -10.03 -3.46 -10.96
N ASP A 67 -9.38 -2.31 -10.80
CA ASP A 67 -9.54 -1.18 -11.68
C ASP A 67 -8.96 -1.48 -13.07
N PRO A 68 -9.76 -1.42 -14.15
CA PRO A 68 -9.27 -1.67 -15.49
C PRO A 68 -8.26 -0.61 -15.98
N SER A 69 -8.28 0.59 -15.39
CA SER A 69 -7.32 1.67 -15.71
C SER A 69 -5.98 1.52 -14.97
N ALA A 70 -5.89 0.63 -13.96
CA ALA A 70 -4.67 0.47 -13.19
C ALA A 70 -3.53 -0.11 -14.03
N GLY A 71 -2.34 0.43 -13.83
CA GLY A 71 -1.11 -0.16 -14.32
C GLY A 71 -0.76 -1.42 -13.55
N VAL A 72 -0.18 -2.41 -14.25
CA VAL A 72 0.25 -3.68 -13.70
C VAL A 72 1.66 -3.95 -14.18
N PHE A 73 2.55 -4.29 -13.27
CA PHE A 73 3.94 -4.60 -13.57
C PHE A 73 4.46 -5.75 -12.72
N THR A 74 5.46 -6.45 -13.23
CA THR A 74 6.26 -7.41 -12.46
C THR A 74 7.60 -6.80 -12.13
N ASN A 75 8.18 -7.17 -10.98
CA ASN A 75 9.52 -6.73 -10.60
C ASN A 75 10.21 -7.69 -9.62
N GLN A 76 11.44 -7.34 -9.21
CA GLN A 76 12.22 -8.08 -8.21
C GLN A 76 12.46 -7.22 -6.95
N TYR A 77 11.38 -6.88 -6.25
CA TYR A 77 11.48 -6.00 -5.08
C TYR A 77 12.33 -6.62 -3.98
N LEU A 78 13.47 -5.99 -3.67
CA LEU A 78 14.50 -6.52 -2.75
C LEU A 78 14.87 -7.98 -3.06
N GLY A 79 15.02 -8.30 -4.36
CA GLY A 79 15.42 -9.63 -4.84
C GLY A 79 14.30 -10.69 -4.84
N ALA A 80 13.07 -10.33 -4.47
CA ALA A 80 11.93 -11.24 -4.50
C ALA A 80 10.94 -10.87 -5.61
N SER A 81 10.47 -11.87 -6.35
CA SER A 81 9.49 -11.65 -7.42
C SER A 81 8.16 -11.11 -6.86
N SER A 82 7.72 -10.00 -7.42
CA SER A 82 6.47 -9.33 -7.03
C SER A 82 5.68 -8.86 -8.24
N LEU A 83 4.38 -8.69 -8.00
CA LEU A 83 3.42 -8.05 -8.88
C LEU A 83 3.03 -6.71 -8.23
N GLY A 84 3.30 -5.61 -8.91
CA GLY A 84 2.89 -4.27 -8.54
C GLY A 84 1.66 -3.85 -9.35
N ILE A 85 0.74 -3.17 -8.68
CA ILE A 85 -0.47 -2.60 -9.29
C ILE A 85 -0.54 -1.14 -8.85
N VAL A 86 -0.70 -0.23 -9.80
CA VAL A 86 -0.68 1.20 -9.53
C VAL A 86 -1.83 1.92 -10.21
N ARG A 87 -2.42 2.89 -9.54
CA ARG A 87 -3.50 3.72 -10.07
C ARG A 87 -3.43 5.10 -9.46
N GLU A 88 -3.92 6.13 -10.15
CA GLU A 88 -4.12 7.43 -9.53
C GLU A 88 -4.97 7.33 -8.25
N SER A 89 -4.60 8.09 -7.22
CA SER A 89 -5.26 8.08 -5.91
C SER A 89 -6.67 8.65 -6.00
N ARG A 90 -6.84 9.79 -6.68
CA ARG A 90 -8.13 10.49 -6.86
C ARG A 90 -8.88 10.61 -5.52
N ALA A 91 -10.10 10.06 -5.43
CA ALA A 91 -10.93 10.05 -4.23
C ALA A 91 -10.30 9.33 -3.02
N LEU A 92 -9.23 8.53 -3.22
CA LEU A 92 -8.47 7.90 -2.14
C LEU A 92 -7.39 8.82 -1.56
N ARG A 93 -7.20 10.04 -2.08
CA ARG A 93 -6.18 10.96 -1.57
C ARG A 93 -6.66 11.63 -0.28
N GLY A 94 -5.96 11.36 0.80
CA GLY A 94 -6.09 12.05 2.08
C GLY A 94 -5.26 13.34 2.16
N PRO A 95 -5.27 14.01 3.31
CA PRO A 95 -4.49 15.23 3.55
C PRO A 95 -2.98 15.06 3.32
N GLY A 96 -2.43 13.87 3.64
CA GLY A 96 -1.04 13.49 3.39
C GLY A 96 -0.82 12.72 2.08
N GLY A 97 -1.88 12.48 1.29
CA GLY A 97 -1.85 11.60 0.13
C GLY A 97 -1.05 12.14 -1.08
N ARG A 98 -0.67 11.22 -1.96
CA ARG A 98 0.08 11.45 -3.21
C ARG A 98 -0.78 11.09 -4.42
N ASP A 99 -0.24 11.33 -5.62
CA ASP A 99 -1.00 11.20 -6.87
C ASP A 99 -1.32 9.74 -7.23
N TRP A 100 -0.56 8.79 -6.69
CA TRP A 100 -0.68 7.37 -7.02
C TRP A 100 -0.95 6.54 -5.76
N VAL A 101 -1.68 5.44 -5.91
CA VAL A 101 -1.75 4.32 -4.97
C VAL A 101 -1.04 3.15 -5.60
N LEU A 102 -0.10 2.57 -4.88
CA LEU A 102 0.67 1.40 -5.26
C LEU A 102 0.32 0.24 -4.32
N VAL A 103 -0.06 -0.90 -4.90
CA VAL A 103 -0.31 -2.15 -4.20
C VAL A 103 0.74 -3.15 -4.62
N GLN A 104 1.38 -3.81 -3.66
CA GLN A 104 2.41 -4.81 -3.95
C GLN A 104 1.99 -6.19 -3.43
N TYR A 105 2.07 -7.17 -4.31
CA TYR A 105 1.84 -8.58 -4.04
C TYR A 105 3.13 -9.37 -4.24
N ARG A 106 3.53 -10.18 -3.25
CA ARG A 106 4.70 -11.06 -3.40
C ARG A 106 4.26 -12.44 -3.87
N LEU A 107 4.78 -12.83 -5.05
CA LEU A 107 4.41 -14.09 -5.69
C LEU A 107 4.79 -15.30 -4.83
N GLY A 108 5.98 -15.26 -4.22
CA GLY A 108 6.48 -16.36 -3.38
C GLY A 108 5.69 -16.60 -2.10
N TRP A 109 4.84 -15.66 -1.66
CA TRP A 109 4.10 -15.75 -0.41
C TRP A 109 2.57 -15.81 -0.59
N GLY A 110 2.06 -15.48 -1.78
CA GLY A 110 0.63 -15.62 -2.07
C GLY A 110 -0.28 -14.55 -1.46
N HIS A 111 0.25 -13.40 -1.00
CA HIS A 111 -0.55 -12.34 -0.34
C HIS A 111 -0.02 -10.92 -0.59
N TRP A 112 -0.86 -9.92 -0.29
CA TRP A 112 -0.45 -8.51 -0.34
C TRP A 112 0.57 -8.21 0.74
N VAL A 113 1.60 -7.47 0.38
CA VAL A 113 2.66 -7.04 1.30
C VAL A 113 2.47 -5.61 1.73
N THR A 114 1.96 -4.74 0.86
CA THR A 114 1.66 -3.34 1.21
C THR A 114 0.67 -2.71 0.23
N ALA A 115 0.05 -1.61 0.66
CA ALA A 115 -0.57 -0.64 -0.21
C ALA A 115 -0.34 0.77 0.37
N TYR A 116 0.12 1.71 -0.45
CA TYR A 116 0.48 3.06 -0.01
C TYR A 116 0.50 4.03 -1.19
N GLN A 117 0.70 5.31 -0.91
CA GLN A 117 0.82 6.36 -1.92
C GLN A 117 2.28 6.83 -2.03
N PRO A 118 3.03 6.45 -3.09
CA PRO A 118 4.47 6.72 -3.17
C PRO A 118 4.79 8.21 -3.24
N ASP A 119 5.76 8.65 -2.45
CA ASP A 119 6.17 10.06 -2.35
C ASP A 119 6.73 10.59 -3.67
N LYS A 120 7.41 9.73 -4.45
CA LYS A 120 7.97 10.07 -5.76
C LYS A 120 7.05 9.67 -6.92
N GLY A 121 5.80 9.32 -6.63
CA GLY A 121 4.88 8.81 -7.65
C GLY A 121 5.44 7.57 -8.34
N LEU A 122 5.36 7.52 -9.68
CA LEU A 122 5.88 6.40 -10.46
C LEU A 122 7.42 6.39 -10.57
N ASP A 123 8.09 7.51 -10.28
CA ASP A 123 9.56 7.57 -10.32
C ASP A 123 10.19 6.74 -9.19
N GLU A 124 9.44 6.43 -8.14
CA GLU A 124 9.88 5.49 -7.09
C GLU A 124 10.24 4.12 -7.67
N LEU A 125 9.57 3.70 -8.76
CA LEU A 125 9.82 2.44 -9.44
C LEU A 125 11.19 2.38 -10.16
N LEU A 126 11.89 3.50 -10.26
CA LEU A 126 13.25 3.58 -10.80
C LEU A 126 14.32 3.32 -9.73
N GLU A 127 13.93 3.26 -8.44
CA GLU A 127 14.90 3.06 -7.37
C GLU A 127 15.45 1.63 -7.36
N PRO A 128 16.73 1.43 -6.95
CA PRO A 128 17.40 0.14 -7.04
C PRO A 128 16.66 -1.01 -6.35
N GLN A 129 15.93 -0.75 -5.25
CA GLN A 129 15.19 -1.82 -4.56
C GLN A 129 14.06 -2.41 -5.39
N TRP A 130 13.56 -1.73 -6.45
CA TRP A 130 12.51 -2.24 -7.31
C TRP A 130 13.01 -3.25 -8.34
N GLY A 131 14.32 -3.28 -8.61
CA GLY A 131 14.91 -4.17 -9.61
C GLY A 131 14.36 -3.92 -11.02
N ASP A 132 14.33 -4.96 -11.85
CA ASP A 132 13.82 -4.86 -13.23
C ASP A 132 12.28 -4.77 -13.24
N VAL A 133 11.76 -3.56 -13.49
CA VAL A 133 10.32 -3.29 -13.59
C VAL A 133 9.85 -3.52 -15.03
N ARG A 134 8.97 -4.50 -15.21
CA ARG A 134 8.35 -4.83 -16.50
C ARG A 134 6.86 -4.61 -16.45
N TRP A 135 6.38 -3.66 -17.26
CA TRP A 135 4.96 -3.37 -17.39
C TRP A 135 4.24 -4.46 -18.19
N LEU A 136 3.21 -5.05 -17.58
CA LEU A 136 2.24 -5.91 -18.24
C LEU A 136 1.10 -5.06 -18.83
N ARG A 137 0.76 -3.97 -18.15
CA ARG A 137 -0.20 -2.95 -18.59
C ARG A 137 0.22 -1.61 -17.99
N ARG A 138 0.30 -0.55 -18.79
CA ARG A 138 0.57 0.80 -18.23
C ARG A 138 -0.71 1.39 -17.64
N PRO A 139 -0.63 2.23 -16.59
CA PRO A 139 -1.79 2.92 -16.08
C PRO A 139 -2.30 3.91 -17.14
N ASN A 140 -3.61 3.94 -17.34
CA ASN A 140 -4.22 4.97 -18.17
C ASN A 140 -4.40 6.21 -17.29
N SER A 141 -3.60 7.24 -17.54
CA SER A 141 -3.93 8.58 -17.06
C SER A 141 -5.11 9.07 -17.90
N ASN A 142 -6.34 8.83 -17.43
CA ASN A 142 -7.48 9.57 -17.98
C ASN A 142 -7.34 11.01 -17.47
N SER A 143 -6.52 11.78 -18.19
CA SER A 143 -6.58 13.23 -18.22
C SER A 143 -7.85 13.55 -19.03
N GLU A 144 -9.01 13.59 -18.37
CA GLU A 144 -10.12 14.34 -18.96
C GLU A 144 -9.96 15.81 -18.56
N PRO A 145 -9.96 16.75 -19.51
CA PRO A 145 -9.98 18.19 -19.26
C PRO A 145 -11.31 18.67 -18.66
#